data_AF-A0A7X2LDQ5-F1
#
_entry.id   AF-A0A7X2LDQ5-F1
#
_cell.length_a   1.000
_cell.length_b   1.000
_cell.length_c   1.000
_cell.angle_alpha   90.00
_cell.angle_beta   90.00
_cell.angle_gamma   90.00
#
_symmetry.space_group_name_H-M   'P 1'
#
loop_
_entity.id
_entity.type
_entity.pdbx_description
1 polymer ?
#
loop_
_entity_poly.entity_id
_entity_poly.type
_entity_poly.pdbx_seq_one_letter_code
_entity_poly.pdbx_strand_id
1 'polypeptide(L)'
;MLKVTVELWPGGRERCRRVLATAEIARIKVGAHADYEVRLQEEVLGDVGSGVLHQYPRFAGSVWDLVARGIAMALSGYEELPLRPSSPSVPVHWSGDIPYVRTREIPEPARSLFLRGVRVSSMLVVEDDADPMDCVYAWDFEAFLAGYR
;
A
#
# COMPACT_ATOMS: atom_id res chain seq x y z
N MET A 1 2.00 23.07 -8.91
CA MET A 1 1.85 21.63 -8.66
C MET A 1 2.48 21.33 -7.32
N LEU A 2 1.77 20.66 -6.42
CA LEU A 2 2.28 20.18 -5.14
C LEU A 2 2.53 18.68 -5.29
N LYS A 3 3.70 18.20 -4.84
CA LYS A 3 4.04 16.78 -4.83
C LYS A 3 4.40 16.35 -3.43
N VAL A 4 3.78 15.29 -2.95
CA VAL A 4 4.09 14.63 -1.67
C VAL A 4 4.73 13.29 -2.00
N THR A 5 5.83 12.98 -1.32
CA THR A 5 6.56 11.72 -1.50
C THR A 5 6.65 11.01 -0.16
N VAL A 6 6.30 9.73 -0.14
CA VAL A 6 6.52 8.84 0.99
C VAL A 6 7.76 8.02 0.71
N GLU A 7 8.75 8.11 1.60
CA GLU A 7 10.03 7.43 1.44
C GLU A 7 10.30 6.49 2.61
N LEU A 8 10.83 5.30 2.29
CA LEU A 8 11.44 4.41 3.26
C LEU A 8 12.92 4.77 3.41
N TRP A 9 13.36 4.94 4.65
CA TRP A 9 14.75 5.19 5.01
C TRP A 9 15.27 4.04 5.90
N PRO A 10 15.84 2.97 5.31
CA PRO A 10 16.33 1.84 6.07
C PRO A 10 17.40 2.26 7.09
N GLY A 11 17.12 2.04 8.38
CA GLY A 11 17.98 2.48 9.48
C GLY A 11 18.23 3.99 9.53
N GLY A 12 17.33 4.80 8.95
CA GLY A 12 17.45 6.27 8.89
C GLY A 12 18.53 6.77 7.92
N ARG A 13 19.07 5.91 7.05
CA ARG A 13 20.18 6.26 6.14
C ARG A 13 19.68 6.60 4.75
N GLU A 14 20.13 7.74 4.23
CA GLU A 14 19.78 8.21 2.89
C GLU A 14 20.25 7.25 1.78
N ARG A 15 21.41 6.59 1.97
CA ARG A 15 22.06 5.73 0.97
C ARG A 15 21.19 4.57 0.47
N CYS A 16 20.19 4.16 1.26
CA CYS A 16 19.26 3.08 0.91
C CYS A 16 17.82 3.58 0.79
N ARG A 17 17.60 4.89 0.63
CA ARG A 17 16.23 5.43 0.55
C ARG A 17 15.50 4.86 -0.66
N ARG A 18 14.19 4.63 -0.50
CA ARG A 18 13.31 4.20 -1.58
C ARG A 18 12.01 4.98 -1.51
N VAL A 19 11.54 5.48 -2.64
CA VAL A 19 10.21 6.09 -2.75
C VAL A 19 9.17 4.97 -2.75
N LEU A 20 8.25 5.00 -1.79
CA LEU A 20 7.15 4.03 -1.70
C LEU A 20 5.91 4.52 -2.43
N ALA A 21 5.63 5.82 -2.34
CA ALA A 21 4.43 6.41 -2.92
C ALA A 21 4.62 7.89 -3.25
N THR A 22 3.84 8.40 -4.19
CA THR A 22 3.73 9.82 -4.49
C THR A 22 2.28 10.25 -4.65
N ALA A 23 1.96 11.43 -4.13
CA ALA A 23 0.71 12.13 -4.42
C ALA A 23 1.01 13.41 -5.22
N GLU A 24 0.42 13.55 -6.39
CA GLU A 24 0.50 14.75 -7.22
C GLU A 24 -0.81 15.52 -7.14
N ILE A 25 -0.73 16.79 -6.71
CA ILE A 25 -1.87 17.65 -6.49
C ILE A 25 -1.73 18.89 -7.39
N ALA A 26 -2.59 18.99 -8.39
CA ALA A 26 -2.58 20.04 -9.39
C ALA A 26 -3.84 20.90 -9.26
N ARG A 27 -3.66 22.22 -9.18
CA ARG A 27 -4.79 23.15 -9.27
C ARG A 27 -5.26 23.22 -10.72
N ILE A 28 -6.50 22.84 -10.97
CA ILE A 28 -7.11 22.82 -12.31
C ILE A 28 -8.09 23.97 -12.54
N LYS A 29 -8.61 24.59 -11.46
CA LYS A 29 -9.46 25.79 -11.51
C LYS A 29 -8.98 26.85 -10.53
N VAL A 30 -8.96 28.11 -10.96
CA VAL A 30 -8.53 29.26 -10.14
C VAL A 30 -9.73 29.96 -9.50
N GLY A 31 -9.51 30.61 -8.35
CA GLY A 31 -10.53 31.37 -7.63
C GLY A 31 -10.23 31.41 -6.13
N ALA A 32 -11.14 32.01 -5.36
CA ALA A 32 -11.17 31.89 -3.89
C ALA A 32 -11.48 30.45 -3.46
N HIS A 33 -12.36 29.78 -4.22
CA HIS A 33 -12.66 28.35 -4.14
C HIS A 33 -12.09 27.68 -5.40
N ALA A 34 -10.99 26.96 -5.23
CA ALA A 34 -10.25 26.34 -6.33
C ALA A 34 -10.53 24.84 -6.40
N ASP A 35 -10.43 24.28 -7.61
CA ASP A 35 -10.55 22.84 -7.81
C ASP A 35 -9.15 22.25 -8.00
N TYR A 36 -8.92 21.09 -7.39
CA TYR A 36 -7.63 20.40 -7.38
C TYR A 36 -7.79 18.95 -7.86
N GLU A 37 -7.04 18.56 -8.89
CA GLU A 37 -6.87 17.17 -9.29
C GLU A 37 -5.79 16.53 -8.43
N VAL A 38 -6.05 15.30 -7.98
CA VAL A 38 -5.13 14.50 -7.16
C VAL A 38 -4.91 13.17 -7.85
N ARG A 39 -3.65 12.74 -7.93
CA ARG A 39 -3.26 11.42 -8.44
C ARG A 39 -2.31 10.74 -7.46
N LEU A 40 -2.59 9.50 -7.13
CA LEU A 40 -1.83 8.67 -6.18
C LEU A 40 -1.15 7.54 -6.93
N GLN A 41 0.16 7.41 -6.70
CA GLN A 41 0.96 6.34 -7.25
C GLN A 41 1.74 5.64 -6.15
N GLU A 42 1.82 4.32 -6.22
CA GLU A 42 2.64 3.48 -5.37
C GLU A 42 3.66 2.69 -6.19
N GLU A 43 4.83 2.44 -5.59
CA GLU A 43 5.91 1.70 -6.23
C GLU A 43 5.48 0.28 -6.66
N VAL A 44 4.58 -0.35 -5.90
CA VAL A 44 4.16 -1.74 -6.12
C VAL A 44 2.81 -1.82 -6.80
N LEU A 45 1.83 -1.05 -6.35
CA LEU A 45 0.46 -1.11 -6.88
C LEU A 45 0.25 -0.22 -8.12
N GLY A 46 1.22 0.62 -8.47
CA GLY A 46 1.11 1.50 -9.64
C GLY A 46 0.16 2.66 -9.37
N ASP A 47 -0.81 2.89 -10.27
CA ASP A 47 -1.85 3.90 -10.06
C ASP A 47 -2.89 3.37 -9.07
N VAL A 48 -2.98 4.02 -7.91
CA VAL A 48 -3.82 3.57 -6.78
C VAL A 48 -5.12 4.37 -6.71
N GLY A 49 -5.16 5.55 -7.33
CA GLY A 49 -6.36 6.37 -7.27
C GLY A 49 -6.15 7.77 -7.81
N SER A 50 -7.25 8.36 -8.27
CA SER A 50 -7.30 9.76 -8.64
C SER A 50 -8.65 10.35 -8.26
N GLY A 51 -8.69 11.67 -8.08
CA GLY A 51 -9.89 12.37 -7.69
C GLY A 51 -9.79 13.87 -7.88
N VAL A 52 -10.92 14.56 -7.73
CA VAL A 52 -11.00 16.02 -7.81
C VAL A 52 -11.62 16.56 -6.54
N LEU A 53 -10.88 17.40 -5.83
CA LEU A 53 -11.41 18.25 -4.78
C LEU A 53 -12.06 19.47 -5.41
N HIS A 54 -13.36 19.63 -5.19
CA HIS A 54 -14.12 20.75 -5.73
C HIS A 54 -14.24 21.88 -4.71
N GLN A 55 -14.12 23.12 -5.19
CA GLN A 55 -14.44 24.32 -4.43
C GLN A 55 -13.67 24.44 -3.11
N TYR A 56 -12.42 23.98 -3.06
CA TYR A 56 -11.58 24.06 -1.86
C TYR A 56 -11.24 25.54 -1.54
N PRO A 57 -11.59 26.05 -0.34
CA PRO A 57 -11.36 27.43 0.04
C PRO A 57 -9.86 27.68 0.27
N ARG A 58 -9.23 28.45 -0.62
CA ARG A 58 -7.80 28.71 -0.55
C ARG A 58 -7.44 29.49 0.71
N PHE A 59 -6.36 29.08 1.36
CA PHE A 59 -5.84 29.67 2.60
C PHE A 59 -6.75 29.56 3.82
N ALA A 60 -7.85 28.79 3.73
CA ALA A 60 -8.70 28.51 4.89
C ALA A 60 -8.06 27.52 5.88
N GLY A 61 -7.01 26.81 5.45
CA GLY A 61 -6.28 25.85 6.26
C GLY A 61 -4.82 25.73 5.84
N SER A 62 -4.12 24.80 6.49
CA SER A 62 -2.74 24.47 6.12
C SER A 62 -2.69 23.72 4.79
N VAL A 63 -1.53 23.73 4.12
CA VAL A 63 -1.32 22.90 2.93
C VAL A 63 -1.53 21.40 3.22
N TRP A 64 -1.31 20.97 4.47
CA TRP A 64 -1.52 19.58 4.88
C TRP A 64 -3.00 19.19 4.97
N ASP A 65 -3.90 20.15 5.23
CA ASP A 65 -5.34 19.90 5.14
C ASP A 65 -5.75 19.60 3.69
N LEU A 66 -5.26 20.38 2.73
CA LEU A 66 -5.44 20.10 1.29
C LEU A 66 -4.87 18.72 0.91
N VAL A 67 -3.67 18.38 1.40
CA VAL A 67 -3.06 17.07 1.14
C VAL A 67 -3.92 15.93 1.72
N ALA A 68 -4.35 16.04 2.98
CA ALA A 68 -5.13 15.01 3.64
C ALA A 68 -6.48 14.76 2.93
N ARG A 69 -7.22 15.83 2.64
CA ARG A 69 -8.48 15.76 1.90
C ARG A 69 -8.27 15.23 0.47
N GLY A 70 -7.16 15.60 -0.15
CA GLY A 70 -6.84 15.17 -1.51
C GLY A 70 -6.55 13.67 -1.57
N ILE A 71 -5.76 13.17 -0.62
CA ILE A 71 -5.50 11.74 -0.47
C ILE A 71 -6.79 10.99 -0.16
N ALA A 72 -7.62 11.49 0.75
CA ALA A 72 -8.93 10.90 1.05
C ALA A 72 -9.80 10.81 -0.20
N MET A 73 -9.95 11.92 -0.93
CA MET A 73 -10.75 12.00 -2.16
C MET A 73 -10.28 11.01 -3.22
N ALA A 74 -8.97 10.88 -3.41
CA ALA A 74 -8.43 9.95 -4.39
C ALA A 74 -8.55 8.47 -3.98
N LEU A 75 -8.59 8.16 -2.68
CA LEU A 75 -8.72 6.78 -2.17
C LEU A 75 -10.17 6.33 -2.02
N SER A 76 -11.08 7.20 -1.57
CA SER A 76 -12.45 6.85 -1.18
C SER A 76 -13.53 7.50 -2.05
N GLY A 77 -13.18 8.53 -2.84
CA GLY A 77 -14.14 9.39 -3.52
C GLY A 77 -14.83 10.42 -2.60
N TYR A 78 -14.41 10.47 -1.32
CA TYR A 78 -14.93 11.41 -0.32
C TYR A 78 -13.77 12.15 0.34
N GLU A 79 -14.02 13.33 0.92
CA GLU A 79 -12.99 14.05 1.70
C GLU A 79 -12.71 13.42 3.09
N GLU A 80 -13.05 12.14 3.26
CA GLU A 80 -12.87 11.35 4.47
C GLU A 80 -12.10 10.07 4.15
N LEU A 81 -11.14 9.74 5.01
CA LEU A 81 -10.38 8.49 4.87
C LEU A 81 -11.30 7.30 5.09
N PRO A 82 -11.09 6.19 4.36
CA PRO A 82 -11.77 4.94 4.67
C PRO A 82 -11.40 4.45 6.07
N LEU A 83 -12.15 3.47 6.57
CA LEU A 83 -11.81 2.81 7.83
C LEU A 83 -10.37 2.32 7.82
N ARG A 84 -9.70 2.46 8.96
CA ARG A 84 -8.31 2.00 9.12
C ARG A 84 -8.23 0.52 8.73
N PRO A 85 -7.35 0.15 7.77
CA PRO A 85 -7.15 -1.23 7.39
C PRO A 85 -6.70 -2.09 8.57
N SER A 86 -7.20 -3.31 8.64
CA SER A 86 -6.73 -4.34 9.58
C SER A 86 -5.65 -5.20 8.94
N SER A 87 -4.75 -5.76 9.74
CA SER A 87 -3.81 -6.77 9.26
C SER A 87 -4.57 -7.96 8.65
N PRO A 88 -4.10 -8.53 7.52
CA PRO A 88 -4.75 -9.67 6.92
C PRO A 88 -4.67 -10.88 7.86
N SER A 89 -5.81 -11.55 8.04
CA SER A 89 -5.88 -12.84 8.73
C SER A 89 -5.85 -13.94 7.68
N VAL A 90 -4.77 -14.71 7.65
CA VAL A 90 -4.57 -15.79 6.68
C VAL A 90 -4.45 -17.11 7.43
N PRO A 91 -5.15 -18.17 7.01
CA PRO A 91 -5.04 -19.48 7.65
C PRO A 91 -3.62 -20.06 7.56
N VAL A 92 -3.21 -20.73 8.63
CA VAL A 92 -1.96 -21.51 8.68
C VAL A 92 -2.31 -22.99 8.55
N HIS A 93 -1.71 -23.64 7.56
CA HIS A 93 -1.84 -25.06 7.27
C HIS A 93 -0.59 -25.81 7.72
N TRP A 94 -0.68 -27.13 7.78
CA TRP A 94 0.38 -28.00 8.27
C TRP A 94 0.62 -29.16 7.31
N SER A 95 1.89 -29.44 7.02
CA SER A 95 2.35 -30.63 6.29
C SER A 95 3.38 -31.33 7.16
N GLY A 96 2.96 -32.37 7.89
CA GLY A 96 3.73 -32.89 9.02
C GLY A 96 3.95 -31.79 10.08
N ASP A 97 5.21 -31.54 10.43
CA ASP A 97 5.59 -30.50 11.41
C ASP A 97 5.89 -29.14 10.77
N ILE A 98 5.63 -28.97 9.46
CA ILE A 98 5.95 -27.73 8.72
C ILE A 98 4.70 -26.86 8.60
N PRO A 99 4.64 -25.69 9.28
CA PRO A 99 3.56 -24.74 9.11
C PRO A 99 3.76 -23.90 7.84
N TYR A 100 2.70 -23.77 7.03
CA TYR A 100 2.73 -23.04 5.77
C TYR A 100 1.46 -22.22 5.55
N VAL A 101 1.56 -21.22 4.68
CA VAL A 101 0.47 -20.38 4.20
C VAL A 101 0.33 -20.56 2.70
N ARG A 102 -0.90 -20.67 2.22
CA ARG A 102 -1.21 -20.73 0.79
C ARG A 102 -1.25 -19.32 0.23
N THR A 103 -0.51 -19.03 -0.85
CA THR A 103 -0.44 -17.64 -1.32
C THR A 103 -1.77 -17.15 -1.88
N ARG A 104 -2.58 -18.05 -2.47
CA ARG A 104 -3.97 -17.78 -2.90
C ARG A 104 -4.93 -17.37 -1.79
N GLU A 105 -4.64 -17.69 -0.52
CA GLU A 105 -5.47 -17.30 0.62
C GLU A 105 -5.08 -15.94 1.19
N ILE A 106 -3.94 -15.38 0.75
CA ILE A 106 -3.53 -14.03 1.14
C ILE A 106 -4.39 -13.02 0.36
N PRO A 107 -5.10 -12.11 1.04
CA PRO A 107 -5.90 -11.10 0.36
C PRO A 107 -5.02 -10.04 -0.31
N GLU A 108 -5.50 -9.45 -1.40
CA GLU A 108 -4.89 -8.25 -1.97
C GLU A 108 -5.14 -7.03 -1.06
N PRO A 109 -4.21 -6.06 -0.98
CA PRO A 109 -2.95 -5.97 -1.73
C PRO A 109 -1.77 -6.74 -1.10
N ALA A 110 -1.97 -7.39 0.05
CA ALA A 110 -0.89 -8.02 0.81
C ALA A 110 -0.20 -9.14 0.02
N ARG A 111 -0.95 -9.89 -0.80
CA ARG A 111 -0.39 -10.95 -1.66
C ARG A 111 0.60 -10.40 -2.67
N SER A 112 0.21 -9.40 -3.46
CA SER A 112 1.09 -8.77 -4.45
C SER A 112 2.36 -8.19 -3.82
N LEU A 113 2.20 -7.52 -2.68
CA LEU A 113 3.32 -6.94 -1.92
C LEU A 113 4.27 -8.03 -1.40
N PHE A 114 3.73 -9.09 -0.83
CA PHE A 114 4.50 -10.21 -0.29
C PHE A 114 5.27 -10.93 -1.41
N LEU A 115 4.59 -11.34 -2.48
CA LEU A 115 5.21 -12.10 -3.58
C LEU A 115 6.32 -11.33 -4.30
N ARG A 116 6.27 -10.00 -4.34
CA ARG A 116 7.38 -9.18 -4.86
C ARG A 116 8.64 -9.25 -3.99
N GLY A 117 8.48 -9.41 -2.68
CA GLY A 117 9.58 -9.50 -1.70
C GLY A 117 10.04 -10.94 -1.42
N VAL A 118 9.25 -11.94 -1.79
CA VAL A 118 9.55 -13.36 -1.60
C VAL A 118 10.80 -13.76 -2.39
N ARG A 119 11.78 -14.32 -1.69
CA ARG A 119 12.92 -15.01 -2.32
C ARG A 119 12.48 -16.40 -2.73
N VAL A 120 13.09 -16.95 -3.79
CA VAL A 120 12.84 -18.33 -4.25
C VAL A 120 12.96 -19.36 -3.11
N SER A 121 13.82 -19.09 -2.12
CA SER A 121 14.01 -19.93 -0.93
C SER A 121 12.81 -19.99 0.03
N SER A 122 11.86 -19.06 -0.09
CA SER A 122 10.66 -18.99 0.75
C SER A 122 9.48 -19.75 0.15
N MET A 123 9.59 -20.21 -1.11
CA MET A 123 8.58 -21.06 -1.74
C MET A 123 8.76 -22.50 -1.28
N LEU A 124 7.65 -23.09 -0.85
CA LEU A 124 7.59 -24.46 -0.35
C LEU A 124 6.79 -25.31 -1.34
N VAL A 125 7.29 -26.50 -1.65
CA VAL A 125 6.51 -27.52 -2.36
C VAL A 125 5.84 -28.42 -1.33
N VAL A 126 4.51 -28.35 -1.24
CA VAL A 126 3.71 -29.17 -0.33
C VAL A 126 2.93 -30.21 -1.14
N GLU A 127 3.43 -31.44 -1.22
CA GLU A 127 2.84 -32.49 -2.09
C GLU A 127 1.40 -32.84 -1.71
N ASP A 128 1.03 -32.68 -0.44
CA ASP A 128 -0.32 -32.96 0.08
C ASP A 128 -1.33 -31.81 -0.17
N ASP A 129 -0.89 -30.66 -0.72
CA ASP A 129 -1.78 -29.55 -1.08
C ASP A 129 -2.32 -29.68 -2.51
N ALA A 130 -3.49 -29.12 -2.77
CA ALA A 130 -4.08 -29.10 -4.11
C ALA A 130 -3.22 -28.33 -5.13
N ASP A 131 -2.49 -27.31 -4.68
CA ASP A 131 -1.54 -26.53 -5.49
C ASP A 131 -0.16 -26.53 -4.80
N PRO A 132 0.64 -27.59 -4.98
CA PRO A 132 1.87 -27.81 -4.19
C PRO A 132 2.88 -26.67 -4.24
N MET A 133 2.96 -25.94 -5.35
CA MET A 133 3.93 -24.85 -5.55
C MET A 133 3.43 -23.47 -5.10
N ASP A 134 2.17 -23.36 -4.64
CA ASP A 134 1.54 -22.10 -4.23
C ASP A 134 1.55 -21.93 -2.70
N CYS A 135 2.64 -22.34 -2.07
CA CYS A 135 2.81 -22.37 -0.62
C CYS A 135 4.10 -21.66 -0.19
N VAL A 136 4.04 -21.00 0.97
CA VAL A 136 5.20 -20.37 1.62
C VAL A 136 5.24 -20.76 3.08
N TYR A 137 6.42 -20.71 3.70
CA TYR A 137 6.51 -20.94 5.15
C TYR A 137 5.71 -19.90 5.93
N ALA A 138 5.00 -20.34 6.97
CA ALA A 138 4.20 -19.45 7.80
C ALA A 138 5.07 -18.36 8.46
N TRP A 139 6.26 -18.71 8.95
CA TRP A 139 7.20 -17.76 9.55
C TRP A 139 7.68 -16.68 8.57
N ASP A 140 7.72 -16.98 7.27
CA ASP A 140 8.15 -16.01 6.26
C ASP A 140 7.06 -14.95 6.03
N PHE A 141 5.80 -15.39 6.05
CA PHE A 141 4.65 -14.50 5.98
C PHE A 141 4.50 -13.68 7.28
N GLU A 142 4.69 -14.28 8.45
CA GLU A 142 4.71 -13.56 9.73
C GLU A 142 5.81 -12.48 9.77
N ALA A 143 7.01 -12.81 9.30
CA ALA A 143 8.12 -11.87 9.23
C ALA A 143 7.81 -10.69 8.30
N PHE A 144 7.11 -10.93 7.19
CA PHE A 144 6.61 -9.87 6.30
C PHE A 144 5.60 -8.97 7.00
N LEU A 145 4.61 -9.53 7.71
CA LEU A 145 3.61 -8.73 8.44
C LEU A 145 4.24 -7.91 9.58
N ALA A 146 5.31 -8.41 10.19
CA ALA A 146 6.07 -7.71 11.21
C ALA A 146 7.06 -6.66 10.65
N GLY A 147 7.21 -6.57 9.32
CA GLY A 147 8.10 -5.61 8.66
C GLY A 147 9.59 -5.99 8.70
N TYR A 148 9.92 -7.26 8.96
CA TYR A 148 11.30 -7.76 8.95
C TYR A 148 11.77 -8.21 7.57
N ARG A 149 10.88 -8.30 6.58
CA ARG A 149 11.15 -8.74 5.20
C ARG A 149 10.59 -7.78 4.17
#